data_AF-A0A8S9WLA8-F1
#
_entry.id   AF-A0A8S9WLA8-F1
#
_cell.length_a   1.000
_cell.length_b   1.000
_cell.length_c   1.000
_cell.angle_alpha   90.00
_cell.angle_beta   90.00
_cell.angle_gamma   90.00
#
_symmetry.space_group_name_H-M   'P 1'
#
loop_
_entity.id
_entity.type
_entity.pdbx_description
1 polymer ?
#
loop_
_entity_poly.entity_id
_entity_poly.type
_entity_poly.pdbx_seq_one_letter_code
_entity_poly.pdbx_strand_id
1 'polypeptide(L)'
;MVTLPKKWAMGVGLQPGSLLSITYRDDGTLLLTPPMTQPFVSRKTLNIDGDMTELKMDIIGAYVMGHQFIDLHASRIPQAIRKEVKVLCKNLIGSEIVEETENKIVIYDLLNPGEFTIEKGLKTDICTRVWYA
;
A
#
# COMPACT_ATOMS: atom_id res chain seq x y z
N MET A 1 28.88 -14.97 -17.49
CA MET A 1 29.03 -14.14 -16.27
C MET A 1 28.82 -12.69 -16.65
N VAL A 2 27.99 -11.95 -15.91
CA VAL A 2 27.74 -10.53 -16.13
C VAL A 2 28.32 -9.77 -14.93
N THR A 3 28.96 -8.63 -15.20
CA THR A 3 29.47 -7.76 -14.13
C THR A 3 28.53 -6.57 -13.98
N LEU A 4 28.14 -6.26 -12.74
CA LEU A 4 27.27 -5.14 -12.43
C LEU A 4 28.09 -3.90 -12.05
N PRO A 5 27.61 -2.67 -12.35
CA PRO A 5 28.32 -1.45 -11.94
C PRO A 5 28.45 -1.38 -10.42
N LYS A 6 29.69 -1.29 -9.93
CA LYS A 6 29.99 -1.31 -8.48
C LYS A 6 29.21 -0.25 -7.69
N LYS A 7 29.13 0.98 -8.20
CA LYS A 7 28.39 2.09 -7.56
C LYS A 7 26.91 1.77 -7.42
N TRP A 8 26.29 1.23 -8.47
CA TRP A 8 24.89 0.83 -8.44
C TRP A 8 24.67 -0.32 -7.47
N ALA A 9 25.47 -1.39 -7.57
CA ALA A 9 25.34 -2.59 -6.75
C ALA A 9 25.44 -2.30 -5.25
N MET A 10 26.40 -1.45 -4.85
CA MET A 10 26.50 -0.97 -3.46
C MET A 10 25.33 -0.05 -3.08
N GLY A 11 24.89 0.82 -3.99
CA GLY A 11 23.77 1.74 -3.76
C GLY A 11 22.44 1.03 -3.51
N VAL A 12 22.25 -0.17 -4.08
CA VAL A 12 21.07 -1.02 -3.84
C VAL A 12 21.31 -2.10 -2.78
N GLY A 13 22.43 -2.05 -2.06
CA GLY A 13 22.70 -2.95 -0.92
C GLY A 13 23.09 -4.38 -1.28
N LEU A 14 23.51 -4.67 -2.52
CA LEU A 14 23.94 -6.02 -2.90
C LEU A 14 25.22 -6.44 -2.16
N GLN A 15 25.18 -7.67 -1.66
CA GLN A 15 26.30 -8.36 -1.00
C GLN A 15 26.67 -9.62 -1.80
N PRO A 16 27.89 -10.17 -1.62
CA PRO A 16 28.21 -11.48 -2.16
C PRO A 16 27.17 -12.53 -1.73
N GLY A 17 26.56 -13.22 -2.70
CA GLY A 17 25.48 -14.18 -2.45
C GLY A 17 24.06 -13.60 -2.45
N SER A 18 23.87 -12.29 -2.67
CA SER A 18 22.54 -11.69 -2.85
C SER A 18 21.83 -12.24 -4.09
N LEU A 19 20.55 -12.58 -3.94
CA LEU A 19 19.70 -13.08 -5.03
C LEU A 19 19.13 -11.91 -5.83
N LEU A 20 19.43 -11.85 -7.13
CA LEU A 20 18.90 -10.87 -8.07
C LEU A 20 17.79 -11.52 -8.91
N SER A 21 16.69 -10.81 -9.10
CA SER A 21 15.68 -11.22 -10.08
C SER A 21 16.05 -10.69 -11.46
N ILE A 22 15.91 -11.53 -12.48
CA ILE A 22 16.12 -11.18 -13.88
C ILE A 22 14.80 -11.42 -14.61
N THR A 23 14.27 -10.38 -15.24
CA THR A 23 13.06 -10.47 -16.07
C THR A 23 13.40 -10.17 -17.53
N TYR A 24 12.95 -11.06 -18.41
CA TYR A 24 13.02 -10.87 -19.86
C TYR A 24 11.81 -10.06 -20.31
N ARG A 25 12.04 -9.05 -21.14
CA ARG A 25 10.98 -8.26 -21.78
C ARG A 25 10.89 -8.59 -23.26
N ASP A 26 9.72 -8.35 -23.84
CA ASP A 26 9.41 -8.68 -25.25
C ASP A 26 10.27 -7.88 -26.26
N ASP A 27 10.80 -6.73 -25.82
CA ASP A 27 11.74 -5.89 -26.59
C ASP A 27 13.19 -6.43 -26.57
N GLY A 28 13.43 -7.59 -25.94
CA GLY A 28 14.74 -8.21 -25.82
C GLY A 28 15.61 -7.62 -24.71
N THR A 29 15.09 -6.67 -23.90
CA THR A 29 15.83 -6.12 -22.77
C THR A 29 15.74 -7.01 -21.53
N LEU A 30 16.75 -6.91 -20.66
CA LEU A 30 16.79 -7.57 -19.36
C LEU A 30 16.59 -6.55 -18.25
N LEU A 31 15.60 -6.77 -17.39
CA LEU A 31 15.40 -6.02 -16.16
C LEU A 31 16.05 -6.77 -15.00
N LEU A 32 17.00 -6.11 -14.33
CA LEU A 32 17.66 -6.60 -13.12
C LEU A 32 17.05 -5.92 -11.91
N THR A 33 16.46 -6.70 -11.02
CA THR A 33 15.81 -6.20 -9.80
C THR A 33 16.56 -6.72 -8.57
N PRO A 34 17.16 -5.83 -7.73
CA PRO A 34 17.84 -6.24 -6.51
C PRO A 34 16.86 -6.92 -5.54
N PRO A 35 17.36 -7.79 -4.64
CA PRO A 35 16.54 -8.31 -3.57
C PRO A 35 16.04 -7.13 -2.74
N MET A 36 14.72 -6.96 -2.67
CA MET A 36 14.10 -5.91 -1.89
C MET A 36 14.50 -6.09 -0.42
N THR A 37 15.36 -5.22 0.10
CA THR A 37 15.63 -5.15 1.55
C THR A 37 14.42 -4.64 2.32
N GLN A 38 13.46 -4.03 1.64
CA GLN A 38 12.16 -3.69 2.18
C GLN A 38 11.15 -3.59 1.02
N PRO A 39 9.92 -4.12 1.15
CA PRO A 39 8.85 -3.74 0.25
C PRO A 39 8.81 -2.22 0.16
N PHE A 40 8.60 -1.66 -1.04
CA PHE A 40 8.26 -0.24 -1.13
C PHE A 40 6.91 -0.06 -0.47
N VAL A 41 6.95 0.26 0.82
CA VAL A 41 5.78 0.53 1.64
C VAL A 41 5.23 1.86 1.16
N SER A 42 4.25 1.81 0.27
CA SER A 42 3.61 3.00 -0.28
C SER A 42 2.88 3.73 0.85
N ARG A 43 3.26 5.00 1.10
CA ARG A 43 2.69 5.82 2.18
C ARG A 43 2.11 7.10 1.62
N LYS A 44 0.90 7.45 2.05
CA LYS A 44 0.23 8.72 1.76
C LYS A 44 0.05 9.50 3.05
N THR A 45 0.46 10.76 3.05
CA THR A 45 0.19 11.69 4.15
C THR A 45 -0.95 12.63 3.75
N LEU A 46 -1.93 12.79 4.63
CA LEU A 46 -3.08 13.67 4.50
C LEU A 46 -3.14 14.60 5.71
N ASN A 47 -3.40 15.88 5.48
CA ASN A 47 -3.68 16.83 6.54
C ASN A 47 -5.18 16.90 6.80
N ILE A 48 -5.56 17.07 8.06
CA ILE A 48 -6.94 17.32 8.46
C ILE A 48 -7.12 18.84 8.57
N ASP A 49 -7.34 19.48 7.43
CA ASP A 49 -7.48 20.94 7.29
C ASP A 49 -8.80 21.37 6.62
N GLY A 50 -9.56 20.43 6.04
CA GLY A 50 -10.80 20.68 5.29
C GLY A 50 -12.06 20.02 5.83
N ASP A 51 -13.06 19.87 4.96
CA ASP A 51 -14.32 19.21 5.29
C ASP A 51 -14.15 17.70 5.51
N MET A 52 -14.96 17.13 6.39
CA MET A 52 -14.94 15.71 6.70
C MET A 52 -15.32 14.84 5.48
N THR A 53 -16.11 15.38 4.55
CA THR A 53 -16.44 14.69 3.29
C THR A 53 -15.22 14.55 2.39
N GLU A 54 -14.44 15.62 2.25
CA GLU A 54 -13.20 15.64 1.46
C GLU A 54 -12.17 14.68 2.07
N LEU A 55 -11.97 14.74 3.39
CA LEU A 55 -11.07 13.83 4.09
C LEU A 55 -11.43 12.35 3.86
N LYS A 56 -12.73 12.02 3.88
CA LYS A 56 -13.19 10.65 3.56
C LYS A 56 -12.81 10.24 2.14
N MET A 57 -13.04 11.12 1.17
CA MET A 57 -12.69 10.83 -0.22
C MET A 57 -11.19 10.70 -0.42
N ASP A 58 -10.38 11.50 0.27
CA ASP A 58 -8.92 11.40 0.21
C ASP A 58 -8.41 10.09 0.82
N ILE A 59 -8.99 9.65 1.94
CA ILE A 59 -8.66 8.36 2.55
C ILE A 59 -9.04 7.20 1.61
N ILE A 60 -10.26 7.23 1.05
CA ILE A 60 -10.71 6.22 0.10
C ILE A 60 -9.83 6.22 -1.16
N GLY A 61 -9.50 7.41 -1.68
CA GLY A 61 -8.63 7.55 -2.84
C GLY A 61 -7.24 6.99 -2.58
N ALA A 62 -6.66 7.27 -1.41
CA ALA A 62 -5.38 6.72 -1.01
C ALA A 62 -5.41 5.18 -0.90
N TYR A 63 -6.49 4.63 -0.33
CA TYR A 63 -6.73 3.21 -0.25
C TYR A 63 -6.87 2.56 -1.65
N VAL A 64 -7.68 3.15 -2.55
CA VAL A 64 -7.88 2.65 -3.92
C VAL A 64 -6.59 2.71 -4.75
N MET A 65 -5.72 3.69 -4.51
CA MET A 65 -4.41 3.78 -5.14
C MET A 65 -3.39 2.76 -4.60
N GLY A 66 -3.75 1.94 -3.61
CA GLY A 66 -2.88 0.90 -3.05
C GLY A 66 -1.79 1.46 -2.12
N HIS A 67 -2.03 2.61 -1.47
CA HIS A 67 -1.14 3.07 -0.41
C HIS A 67 -1.31 2.17 0.82
N GLN A 68 -0.23 1.50 1.21
CA GLN A 68 -0.20 0.59 2.33
C GLN A 68 -0.33 1.31 3.68
N PHE A 69 0.16 2.55 3.77
CA PHE A 69 -0.02 3.40 4.96
C PHE A 69 -0.68 4.72 4.58
N ILE A 70 -1.69 5.11 5.33
CA ILE A 70 -2.36 6.40 5.21
C ILE A 70 -2.18 7.13 6.54
N ASP A 71 -1.32 8.13 6.55
CA ASP A 71 -0.96 8.94 7.72
C ASP A 71 -1.81 10.21 7.73
N LEU A 72 -2.69 10.35 8.73
CA LEU A 72 -3.52 11.55 8.94
C LEU A 72 -2.89 12.44 10.00
N HIS A 73 -2.68 13.72 9.68
CA HIS A 73 -2.02 14.68 10.56
C HIS A 73 -2.86 15.95 10.81
N ALA A 74 -2.83 16.45 12.04
CA ALA A 74 -3.41 17.73 12.42
C ALA A 74 -2.70 18.30 13.65
N SER A 75 -2.88 19.60 13.96
CA SER A 75 -2.40 20.15 15.25
C SER A 75 -3.05 19.45 16.45
N ARG A 76 -4.35 19.13 16.34
CA ARG A 76 -5.09 18.30 17.30
C ARG A 76 -6.27 17.66 16.58
N ILE A 77 -6.43 16.35 16.68
CA ILE A 77 -7.52 15.61 16.02
C ILE A 77 -8.71 15.52 16.98
N PRO A 78 -9.87 16.15 16.65
CA PRO A 78 -11.07 16.10 17.47
C PRO A 78 -11.63 14.68 17.61
N GLN A 79 -12.30 14.40 18.73
CA GLN A 79 -12.91 13.09 18.99
C GLN A 79 -13.98 12.71 17.95
N ALA A 80 -14.67 13.69 17.37
CA ALA A 80 -15.63 13.45 16.28
C ALA A 80 -14.94 12.84 15.06
N ILE A 81 -13.85 13.47 14.59
CA ILE A 81 -13.07 12.99 13.44
C ILE A 81 -12.49 11.60 13.71
N ARG A 82 -11.96 11.35 14.92
CA ARG A 82 -11.48 10.00 15.31
C ARG A 82 -12.56 8.94 15.16
N LYS A 83 -13.78 9.23 15.62
CA LYS A 83 -14.91 8.30 15.51
C LYS A 83 -15.27 8.06 14.05
N GLU A 84 -15.30 9.10 13.23
CA GLU A 84 -15.60 8.97 11.81
C GLU A 84 -14.54 8.18 11.04
N VAL A 85 -13.26 8.45 11.30
CA VAL A 85 -12.15 7.68 10.72
C VAL A 85 -12.22 6.21 11.14
N LYS A 86 -12.58 5.91 12.40
CA LYS A 86 -12.81 4.54 12.87
C LYS A 86 -13.96 3.85 12.15
N VAL A 87 -15.07 4.56 11.90
CA VAL A 87 -16.19 4.02 11.13
C VAL A 87 -15.79 3.77 9.69
N LEU A 88 -15.08 4.70 9.07
CA LEU A 88 -14.57 4.56 7.70
C LEU A 88 -13.61 3.36 7.59
N CYS A 89 -12.65 3.23 8.50
CA CYS A 89 -11.66 2.14 8.49
C CYS A 89 -12.33 0.77 8.58
N LYS A 90 -13.44 0.63 9.34
CA LYS A 90 -14.21 -0.63 9.40
C LYS A 90 -14.90 -1.01 8.08
N ASN A 91 -15.12 -0.03 7.20
CA ASN A 91 -15.73 -0.25 5.89
C ASN A 91 -14.67 -0.55 4.81
N LEU A 92 -13.39 -0.32 5.09
CA LEU A 92 -12.29 -0.64 4.19
C LEU A 92 -11.75 -2.04 4.53
N ILE A 93 -11.77 -2.93 3.55
CA ILE A 93 -11.37 -4.33 3.73
C ILE A 93 -9.87 -4.38 4.03
N GLY A 94 -9.48 -5.13 5.05
CA GLY A 94 -8.06 -5.30 5.40
C GLY A 94 -7.40 -4.05 5.97
N SER A 95 -8.13 -2.97 6.26
CA SER A 95 -7.55 -1.78 6.88
C SER A 95 -7.65 -1.82 8.41
N GLU A 96 -6.56 -1.45 9.09
CA GLU A 96 -6.48 -1.34 10.55
C GLU A 96 -5.85 -0.01 10.97
N ILE A 97 -6.32 0.57 12.07
CA ILE A 97 -5.64 1.73 12.68
C ILE A 97 -4.53 1.21 13.59
N VAL A 98 -3.28 1.46 13.21
CA VAL A 98 -2.09 0.95 13.92
C VAL A 98 -1.45 1.98 14.86
N GLU A 99 -1.78 3.26 14.69
CA GLU A 99 -1.32 4.33 15.56
C GLU A 99 -2.44 5.36 15.72
N GLU A 100 -2.68 5.79 16.96
CA GLU A 100 -3.61 6.87 17.27
C GLU A 100 -3.05 7.71 18.42
N THR A 101 -2.70 8.96 18.13
CA THR A 101 -2.20 9.95 19.09
C THR A 101 -3.04 11.21 19.02
N GLU A 102 -2.74 12.25 19.81
CA GLU A 102 -3.50 13.52 19.81
C GLU A 102 -3.49 14.25 18.46
N ASN A 103 -2.44 14.07 17.66
CA ASN A 103 -2.15 14.79 16.42
C ASN A 103 -1.98 13.89 15.18
N LYS A 104 -2.03 12.56 15.35
CA LYS A 104 -1.81 11.59 14.26
C LYS A 104 -2.74 10.38 14.35
N ILE A 105 -3.20 9.91 13.20
CA ILE A 105 -3.81 8.59 13.03
C ILE A 105 -3.11 7.90 11.86
N VAL A 106 -2.76 6.63 12.01
CA VAL A 106 -2.18 5.82 10.93
C VAL A 106 -3.09 4.66 10.61
N ILE A 107 -3.55 4.60 9.37
CA ILE A 107 -4.28 3.46 8.81
C ILE A 107 -3.28 2.61 8.03
N TYR A 108 -3.28 1.31 8.29
CA TYR A 108 -2.46 0.31 7.61
C TYR A 108 -3.36 -0.65 6.85
N ASP A 109 -3.09 -0.83 5.56
CA ASP A 109 -3.69 -1.89 4.75
C ASP A 109 -2.87 -3.19 4.91
N LEU A 110 -3.50 -4.18 5.51
CA LEU A 110 -2.99 -5.53 5.74
C LEU A 110 -2.93 -6.35 4.45
N LEU A 111 -3.68 -5.95 3.41
CA LEU A 111 -3.62 -6.59 2.11
C LEU A 111 -2.34 -6.15 1.42
N ASN A 112 -1.51 -7.13 1.06
CA ASN A 112 -0.27 -6.89 0.36
C ASN A 112 -0.57 -6.08 -0.92
N PRO A 113 0.13 -4.96 -1.22
CA PRO A 113 -0.15 -4.09 -2.38
C PRO A 113 -0.07 -4.78 -3.76
N GLY A 114 0.26 -6.08 -3.83
CA GLY A 114 0.18 -6.91 -5.04
C GLY A 114 -0.95 -7.96 -5.06
N GLU A 115 -1.74 -8.11 -4.00
CA GLU A 115 -2.76 -9.16 -3.92
C GLU A 115 -4.17 -8.70 -4.30
N PHE A 116 -4.52 -7.43 -4.12
CA PHE A 116 -5.87 -6.92 -4.40
C PHE A 116 -5.90 -5.90 -5.55
N THR A 117 -5.82 -6.40 -6.78
CA THR A 117 -6.29 -5.62 -7.96
C THR A 117 -7.82 -5.62 -7.95
N ILE A 118 -8.48 -4.53 -8.35
CA ILE A 118 -9.96 -4.45 -8.54
C ILE A 118 -10.49 -5.66 -9.34
N GLU A 119 -9.69 -6.17 -10.28
CA GLU A 119 -9.95 -7.37 -11.08
C GLU A 119 -10.13 -8.66 -10.25
N LYS A 120 -9.44 -8.79 -9.11
CA LYS A 120 -9.59 -9.94 -8.20
C LYS A 120 -10.74 -9.77 -7.23
N GLY A 121 -10.99 -8.55 -6.73
CA GLY A 121 -12.12 -8.26 -5.84
C GLY A 121 -13.49 -8.50 -6.48
N LEU A 122 -13.62 -8.23 -7.79
CA LEU A 122 -14.85 -8.55 -8.54
C LEU A 122 -15.05 -10.06 -8.75
N LYS A 123 -13.97 -10.84 -8.71
CA LYS A 123 -13.99 -12.29 -8.99
C LYS A 123 -14.50 -13.11 -7.80
N THR A 124 -14.34 -12.60 -6.57
CA THR A 124 -14.83 -13.25 -5.35
C THR A 124 -16.32 -13.07 -5.09
N ASP A 125 -16.97 -12.06 -5.68
CA ASP A 125 -18.43 -11.85 -5.55
C ASP A 125 -19.27 -12.44 -6.70
N ILE A 126 -18.64 -12.86 -7.80
CA ILE A 126 -19.35 -13.43 -8.96
C ILE A 126 -19.28 -14.96 -9.01
N CYS A 127 -18.48 -15.62 -8.16
CA CYS A 127 -18.22 -17.05 -8.26
C CYS A 127 -18.76 -17.92 -7.10
N THR A 128 -19.78 -17.47 -6.36
CA THR A 128 -20.37 -18.27 -5.25
C THR A 128 -21.75 -18.85 -5.53
N ARG A 129 -22.23 -18.83 -6.78
CA ARG A 129 -23.43 -19.57 -7.19
C ARG A 129 -23.34 -19.92 -8.66
N VAL A 130 -22.82 -21.10 -9.00
CA VAL A 130 -23.44 -22.14 -9.87
C VAL A 130 -22.60 -23.43 -9.72
N TRP A 131 -23.28 -24.59 -9.74
CA TRP A 131 -22.84 -25.99 -9.79
C TRP A 131 -22.56 -26.62 -8.40
N TYR A 132 -23.37 -27.54 -7.88
CA TYR A 132 -23.98 -28.70 -8.52
C TYR A 132 -25.45 -28.93 -8.11
N ALA A 133 -26.24 -29.39 -9.09
CA ALA A 133 -27.40 -30.26 -8.92
C ALA A 133 -26.93 -31.71 -8.65
#